data_AF-A0A924RXB1-F1
#
_entry.id   AF-A0A924RXB1-F1
#
_cell.length_a   1.000
_cell.length_b   1.000
_cell.length_c   1.000
_cell.angle_alpha   90.00
_cell.angle_beta   90.00
_cell.angle_gamma   90.00
#
_symmetry.space_group_name_H-M   'P 1'
#
loop_
_entity.id
_entity.type
_entity.pdbx_description
1 polymer ?
#
loop_
_entity_poly.entity_id
_entity_poly.type
_entity_poly.pdbx_seq_one_letter_code
_entity_poly.pdbx_strand_id
1 'polypeptide(L)'
;MRYLILKKEEIEVLEHLHQNSLNNTVRKRSQCLVLSHQRHKINDLASLFKVSRRTIERWYDSWVEIGVDSLAISEGRGAKTLLNNYSLEVSEQLELHNRNLKNVLIYFEEQHNIIICKKTLHNFLKVTGL
;
A
#
# COMPACT_ATOMS: atom_id res chain seq x y z
N MET A 1 -19.45 -2.54 23.09
CA MET A 1 -18.07 -2.59 22.55
C MET A 1 -17.98 -3.78 21.62
N ARG A 2 -17.35 -3.63 20.45
CA ARG A 2 -17.19 -4.71 19.48
C ARG A 2 -15.94 -5.52 19.81
N TYR A 3 -16.06 -6.85 19.78
CA TYR A 3 -14.97 -7.81 19.93
C TYR A 3 -14.98 -8.73 18.73
N LEU A 4 -13.79 -9.20 18.33
CA LEU A 4 -13.69 -10.20 17.27
C LEU A 4 -13.92 -11.61 17.85
N ILE A 5 -14.70 -12.43 17.15
CA ILE A 5 -14.83 -13.86 17.47
C ILE A 5 -14.02 -14.60 16.42
N LEU A 6 -12.94 -15.24 16.84
CA LEU A 6 -12.03 -16.02 16.02
C LEU A 6 -12.23 -17.51 16.30
N LYS A 7 -12.04 -18.34 15.28
CA LYS A 7 -11.91 -19.80 15.44
C LYS A 7 -10.53 -20.16 15.95
N LYS A 8 -10.39 -21.34 16.54
CA LYS A 8 -9.10 -21.84 17.05
C LYS A 8 -8.01 -21.85 15.98
N GLU A 9 -8.35 -22.32 14.77
CA GLU A 9 -7.44 -22.36 13.62
C GLU A 9 -6.94 -20.95 13.23
N GLU A 10 -7.83 -19.95 13.26
CA GLU A 10 -7.47 -18.57 12.94
C GLU A 10 -6.52 -17.96 13.98
N ILE A 11 -6.72 -18.30 15.26
CA ILE A 11 -5.86 -17.86 16.35
C ILE A 11 -4.45 -18.42 16.17
N GLU A 12 -4.32 -19.72 15.88
CA GLU A 12 -3.03 -20.38 15.64
C GLU A 12 -2.27 -19.72 14.46
N VAL A 13 -2.97 -19.40 13.36
CA VAL A 13 -2.38 -18.67 12.23
C VAL A 13 -1.93 -17.27 12.63
N LEU A 14 -2.76 -16.52 13.37
CA LEU A 14 -2.44 -15.16 13.80
C LEU A 14 -1.25 -15.11 14.76
N GLU A 15 -1.17 -16.06 15.70
CA GLU A 15 -0.06 -16.19 16.63
C GLU A 15 1.24 -16.55 15.90
N HIS A 16 1.18 -17.50 14.95
CA HIS A 16 2.31 -17.83 14.09
C HIS A 16 2.80 -16.62 13.29
N LEU A 17 1.88 -15.86 12.68
CA LEU A 17 2.23 -14.65 11.93
C LEU A 17 2.82 -13.54 12.82
N HIS A 18 2.34 -13.42 14.06
CA HIS A 18 2.89 -12.46 15.02
C HIS A 18 4.36 -12.74 15.36
N GLN A 19 4.70 -14.02 15.52
CA GLN A 19 6.04 -14.47 15.89
C GLN A 19 7.01 -14.47 14.70
N ASN A 20 6.57 -14.96 13.53
CA ASN A 20 7.46 -15.32 12.43
C ASN A 20 7.44 -14.36 11.24
N SER A 21 6.44 -13.46 11.13
CA SER A 21 6.36 -12.58 9.96
C SER A 21 7.50 -11.55 9.93
N LEU A 22 8.14 -11.37 8.78
CA LEU A 22 9.11 -10.30 8.57
C LEU A 22 8.46 -8.90 8.54
N ASN A 23 7.15 -8.83 8.24
CA ASN A 23 6.43 -7.58 8.11
C ASN A 23 5.86 -7.12 9.47
N ASN A 24 6.42 -6.03 10.01
CA ASN A 24 5.98 -5.45 11.28
C ASN A 24 4.48 -5.08 11.31
N THR A 25 3.90 -4.69 10.16
CA THR A 25 2.48 -4.35 10.08
C THR A 25 1.62 -5.60 10.29
N VAL A 26 1.99 -6.71 9.63
CA VAL A 26 1.32 -8.00 9.78
C VAL A 26 1.40 -8.43 11.25
N ARG A 27 2.59 -8.41 11.86
CA ARG A 27 2.78 -8.79 13.26
C ARG A 27 1.89 -8.00 14.23
N LYS A 28 1.81 -6.69 14.06
CA LYS A 28 1.00 -5.81 14.92
C LYS A 28 -0.49 -6.05 14.73
N ARG A 29 -0.95 -6.15 13.48
CA ARG A 29 -2.37 -6.41 13.20
C ARG A 29 -2.78 -7.77 13.73
N SER A 30 -1.96 -8.80 13.53
CA SER A 30 -2.23 -10.13 14.05
C SER A 30 -2.38 -10.13 15.57
N GLN A 31 -1.43 -9.50 16.28
CA GLN A 31 -1.51 -9.36 17.73
C GLN A 31 -2.77 -8.62 18.19
N CYS A 32 -3.16 -7.55 17.48
CA CYS A 32 -4.36 -6.78 17.81
C CYS A 32 -5.64 -7.62 17.69
N LEU A 33 -5.75 -8.47 16.68
CA LEU A 33 -6.91 -9.35 16.48
C LEU A 33 -7.00 -10.41 17.58
N VAL A 34 -5.87 -11.04 17.93
CA VAL A 34 -5.81 -12.04 19.03
C VAL A 34 -6.21 -11.39 20.36
N LEU A 35 -5.67 -10.21 20.68
CA LEU A 35 -6.04 -9.49 21.90
C LEU A 35 -7.52 -9.06 21.91
N SER A 36 -8.07 -8.69 20.76
CA SER A 36 -9.51 -8.40 20.65
C SER A 36 -10.37 -9.61 21.03
N HIS A 37 -9.97 -10.79 20.57
CA HIS A 37 -10.64 -12.05 20.88
C HIS A 37 -10.59 -12.38 22.37
N GLN A 38 -9.48 -12.04 23.03
CA GLN A 38 -9.29 -12.12 24.48
C GLN A 38 -10.04 -11.01 25.27
N ARG A 39 -10.97 -10.29 24.63
CA ARG A 39 -11.84 -9.26 25.23
C ARG A 39 -11.13 -7.97 25.67
N HIS A 40 -9.93 -7.68 25.13
CA HIS A 40 -9.33 -6.36 25.32
C HIS A 40 -10.16 -5.26 24.65
N LYS A 41 -10.33 -4.11 25.33
CA LYS A 41 -11.14 -3.01 24.81
C LYS A 41 -10.43 -2.32 23.66
N ILE A 42 -11.21 -1.87 22.67
CA ILE A 42 -10.66 -1.15 21.51
C ILE A 42 -9.86 0.10 21.93
N ASN A 43 -10.27 0.81 22.98
CA ASN A 43 -9.54 1.99 23.47
C ASN A 43 -8.15 1.64 24.04
N ASP A 44 -8.05 0.50 24.72
CA ASP A 44 -6.79 0.03 25.30
C ASP A 44 -5.85 -0.45 24.18
N LEU A 45 -6.40 -1.18 23.20
CA LEU A 45 -5.67 -1.59 22.00
C LEU A 45 -5.21 -0.37 21.18
N ALA A 46 -6.05 0.66 21.04
CA ALA A 46 -5.70 1.88 20.33
C ALA A 46 -4.48 2.56 20.96
N SER A 47 -4.48 2.62 22.29
CA SER A 47 -3.36 3.16 23.07
C SER A 47 -2.11 2.30 22.95
N LEU A 48 -2.25 0.97 23.07
CA LEU A 48 -1.15 0.00 22.98
C LEU A 48 -0.44 0.03 21.61
N PHE A 49 -1.21 0.03 20.53
CA PHE A 49 -0.69 0.04 19.15
C PHE A 49 -0.39 1.45 18.63
N LYS A 50 -0.66 2.50 19.43
CA LYS A 50 -0.52 3.92 19.06
C LYS A 50 -1.25 4.27 17.77
N VAL A 51 -2.49 3.78 17.64
CA VAL A 51 -3.37 4.04 16.49
C VAL A 51 -4.71 4.58 16.95
N SER A 52 -5.48 5.17 16.05
CA SER A 52 -6.83 5.60 16.37
C SER A 52 -7.75 4.40 16.59
N ARG A 53 -8.80 4.57 17.41
CA ARG A 53 -9.90 3.62 17.56
C ARG A 53 -10.47 3.19 16.20
N ARG A 54 -10.68 4.15 15.30
CA ARG A 54 -11.21 3.92 13.95
C ARG A 54 -10.30 3.03 13.11
N THR A 55 -8.98 3.09 13.34
CA THR A 55 -8.01 2.23 12.66
C THR A 55 -8.19 0.78 13.10
N ILE A 56 -8.44 0.52 14.37
CA ILE A 56 -8.69 -0.84 14.88
C ILE A 56 -10.01 -1.38 14.36
N GLU A 57 -11.07 -0.57 14.37
CA GLU A 57 -12.36 -0.96 13.79
C GLU A 57 -12.18 -1.36 12.32
N ARG A 58 -11.41 -0.59 11.54
CA ARG A 58 -11.05 -0.96 10.15
C ARG A 58 -10.27 -2.27 10.06
N TRP A 59 -9.35 -2.54 10.97
CA TRP A 59 -8.65 -3.85 10.98
C TRP A 59 -9.63 -5.00 11.20
N TYR A 60 -10.64 -4.81 12.06
CA TYR A 60 -11.66 -5.83 12.29
C TYR A 60 -12.54 -6.02 11.06
N ASP A 61 -12.96 -4.93 10.42
CA ASP A 61 -13.75 -4.99 9.19
C ASP A 61 -13.00 -5.70 8.07
N SER A 62 -11.75 -5.31 7.83
CA SER A 62 -10.94 -5.95 6.80
C SER A 62 -10.68 -7.43 7.10
N TRP A 63 -10.49 -7.81 8.36
CA TRP A 63 -10.35 -9.23 8.72
C TRP A 63 -11.62 -10.03 8.41
N VAL A 64 -12.80 -9.48 8.71
CA VAL A 64 -14.07 -10.15 8.41
C VAL A 64 -14.31 -10.27 6.91
N GLU A 65 -13.86 -9.29 6.13
CA GLU A 65 -14.06 -9.24 4.68
C GLU A 65 -13.11 -10.17 3.90
N ILE A 66 -11.81 -10.10 4.19
CA ILE A 66 -10.76 -10.76 3.38
C ILE A 66 -9.77 -11.62 4.20
N GLY A 67 -10.01 -11.80 5.50
CA GLY A 67 -9.22 -12.70 6.35
C GLY A 67 -7.75 -12.32 6.42
N VAL A 68 -6.86 -13.30 6.22
CA VAL A 68 -5.40 -13.16 6.39
C VAL A 68 -4.81 -12.06 5.49
N ASP A 69 -5.38 -11.87 4.30
CA ASP A 69 -4.91 -10.85 3.35
C ASP A 69 -5.09 -9.41 3.89
N SER A 70 -5.99 -9.21 4.86
CA SER A 70 -6.18 -7.91 5.54
C SER A 70 -4.98 -7.46 6.39
N LEU A 71 -4.08 -8.38 6.74
CA LEU A 71 -2.96 -8.08 7.62
C LEU A 71 -1.85 -7.31 6.91
N ALA A 72 -1.67 -7.58 5.61
CA ALA A 72 -0.70 -6.89 4.79
C ALA A 72 -1.16 -5.47 4.43
N ILE A 73 -0.21 -4.66 3.98
CA ILE A 73 -0.56 -3.40 3.32
C ILE A 73 -0.90 -3.74 1.88
N SER A 74 -2.06 -3.29 1.41
CA SER A 74 -2.46 -3.45 0.02
C SER A 74 -1.42 -2.86 -0.93
N GLU A 75 -1.17 -3.52 -2.04
CA GLU A 75 -0.28 -3.02 -3.07
C GLU A 75 -0.85 -1.76 -3.74
N GLY A 76 0.00 -1.03 -4.48
CA GLY A 76 -0.43 0.14 -5.26
C GLY A 76 -0.70 1.42 -4.47
N ARG A 77 -0.17 1.54 -3.24
CA ARG A 77 -0.23 2.81 -2.48
C ARG A 77 0.81 3.82 -2.98
N GLY A 78 0.47 5.11 -2.84
CA GLY A 78 1.31 6.23 -3.26
C GLY A 78 0.70 6.98 -4.44
N ALA A 79 1.26 8.16 -4.74
CA ALA A 79 0.87 8.91 -5.93
C ALA A 79 1.31 8.12 -7.17
N LYS A 80 0.34 7.71 -7.99
CA LYS A 80 0.63 7.07 -9.28
C LYS A 80 1.25 8.12 -10.21
N THR A 81 2.30 7.74 -10.93
CA THR A 81 2.92 8.64 -11.90
C THR A 81 1.93 8.96 -13.01
N LEU A 82 1.83 10.23 -13.40
CA LEU A 82 0.94 10.70 -14.49
C LEU A 82 1.25 9.99 -15.82
N LEU A 83 2.51 9.60 -16.03
CA LEU A 83 3.00 8.92 -17.22
C LEU A 83 2.72 7.41 -17.27
N ASN A 84 2.12 6.80 -16.24
CA ASN A 84 1.94 5.34 -16.20
C ASN A 84 1.16 4.78 -17.39
N ASN A 85 0.18 5.52 -17.90
CA ASN A 85 -0.62 5.09 -19.05
C ASN A 85 0.08 5.36 -20.41
N TYR A 86 1.21 6.06 -20.38
CA TYR A 86 1.91 6.58 -21.57
C TYR A 86 3.26 5.89 -21.80
N SER A 87 3.51 4.74 -21.17
CA SER A 87 4.83 4.08 -21.23
C SER A 87 5.31 3.79 -22.66
N LEU A 88 4.39 3.40 -23.56
CA LEU A 88 4.71 3.14 -24.96
C LEU A 88 5.08 4.43 -25.70
N GLU A 89 4.25 5.46 -25.55
CA GLU A 89 4.44 6.77 -26.19
C GLU A 89 5.72 7.47 -25.68
N VAL A 90 6.03 7.35 -24.39
CA VAL A 90 7.31 7.83 -23.83
C VAL A 90 8.50 7.15 -24.52
N SER A 91 8.43 5.84 -24.78
CA SER A 91 9.49 5.11 -25.48
C SER A 91 9.67 5.59 -26.91
N GLU A 92 8.58 5.79 -27.65
CA GLU A 92 8.61 6.29 -29.03
C GLU A 92 9.21 7.70 -29.10
N GLN A 93 8.81 8.60 -28.20
CA GLN A 93 9.35 9.96 -28.14
C GLN A 93 10.82 10.01 -27.73
N LEU A 94 11.30 9.05 -26.92
CA LEU A 94 12.72 8.94 -26.59
C LEU A 94 13.55 8.56 -27.82
N GLU A 95 13.08 7.63 -28.65
CA GLU A 95 13.77 7.25 -29.88
C GLU A 95 13.78 8.43 -30.89
N LEU A 96 12.62 9.08 -31.08
CA LEU A 96 12.49 10.23 -32.00
C LEU A 96 13.40 11.41 -31.63
N HIS A 97 13.61 11.64 -30.33
CA HIS A 97 14.42 12.77 -29.85
C HIS A 97 15.82 12.38 -29.38
N ASN A 98 16.32 11.20 -29.76
CA ASN A 98 17.65 10.69 -29.35
C ASN A 98 17.89 10.82 -27.84
N ARG A 99 16.87 10.43 -27.05
CA ARG A 99 16.81 10.45 -25.59
C ARG A 99 16.92 11.85 -24.96
N ASN A 100 16.69 12.92 -25.72
CA ASN A 100 16.63 14.27 -25.17
C ASN A 100 15.33 14.49 -24.38
N LEU A 101 15.46 14.39 -23.06
CA LEU A 101 14.34 14.53 -22.11
C LEU A 101 13.60 15.87 -22.21
N LYS A 102 14.25 16.97 -22.62
CA LYS A 102 13.56 18.27 -22.72
C LYS A 102 12.48 18.25 -23.80
N ASN A 103 12.76 17.64 -24.94
CA ASN A 103 11.83 17.58 -26.06
C ASN A 103 10.64 16.68 -25.72
N VAL A 104 10.89 15.56 -25.03
CA VAL A 104 9.84 14.68 -24.52
C VAL A 104 8.92 15.43 -23.55
N LEU A 105 9.46 16.28 -22.67
CA LEU A 105 8.63 17.08 -21.76
C LEU A 105 7.73 18.07 -22.51
N ILE A 106 8.26 18.78 -23.51
CA ILE A 106 7.50 19.72 -24.34
C ILE A 106 6.38 18.99 -25.07
N TYR A 107 6.67 17.81 -25.64
CA TYR A 107 5.67 16.99 -26.32
C TYR A 107 4.50 16.61 -25.39
N PHE A 108 4.79 16.14 -24.17
CA PHE A 108 3.74 15.76 -23.21
C PHE A 108 2.95 16.96 -22.66
N GLU A 109 3.58 18.13 -22.60
CA GLU A 109 2.90 19.39 -22.28
C GLU A 109 1.95 19.81 -23.41
N GLU A 110 2.39 19.74 -24.68
CA GLU A 110 1.58 20.15 -25.83
C GLU A 110 0.43 19.18 -26.17
N GLN A 111 0.70 17.87 -26.18
CA GLN A 111 -0.28 16.86 -26.62
C GLN A 111 -1.23 16.40 -25.51
N HIS A 112 -0.72 16.28 -24.28
CA HIS A 112 -1.46 15.70 -23.16
C HIS A 112 -1.74 16.69 -22.03
N ASN A 113 -1.23 17.93 -22.11
CA ASN A 113 -1.28 18.93 -21.04
C ASN A 113 -0.72 18.40 -19.70
N ILE A 114 0.25 17.48 -19.77
CA ILE A 114 0.89 16.87 -18.62
C ILE A 114 2.17 17.64 -18.30
N ILE A 115 2.09 18.51 -17.29
CA ILE A 115 3.24 19.29 -16.83
C ILE A 115 3.99 18.49 -15.75
N ILE A 116 5.18 18.01 -16.11
CA ILE A 116 6.05 17.25 -15.20
C ILE A 116 7.47 17.81 -15.22
N CYS A 117 8.17 17.70 -14.10
CA CYS A 117 9.58 18.06 -14.06
C CYS A 117 10.46 16.95 -14.64
N LYS A 118 11.65 17.31 -15.13
CA LYS A 118 12.64 16.35 -15.66
C LYS A 118 12.95 15.20 -14.70
N LYS A 119 12.92 15.45 -13.38
CA LYS A 119 13.17 14.42 -12.36
C LYS A 119 12.05 13.39 -12.30
N THR A 120 10.80 13.78 -12.51
CA THR A 120 9.66 12.86 -12.60
C THR A 120 9.79 11.96 -13.81
N LEU A 121 10.14 12.50 -14.97
CA LEU A 121 10.41 11.71 -16.18
C LEU A 121 11.58 10.75 -15.94
N HIS A 122 12.69 11.21 -15.38
CA HIS A 122 13.84 10.34 -15.08
C HIS A 122 13.48 9.21 -14.10
N ASN A 123 12.73 9.50 -13.04
CA ASN A 123 12.25 8.47 -12.11
C ASN A 123 11.32 7.47 -12.79
N PHE A 124 10.46 7.94 -13.70
CA PHE A 124 9.59 7.09 -14.50
C PHE A 124 10.43 6.10 -15.33
N LEU A 125 11.42 6.59 -16.08
CA LEU A 125 12.32 5.74 -16.88
C LEU A 125 13.06 4.70 -16.04
N LYS A 126 13.53 5.09 -14.85
CA LYS A 126 14.19 4.16 -13.91
C LYS A 126 13.25 3.06 -13.43
N VAL A 127 11.97 3.36 -13.22
CA VAL A 127 10.95 2.39 -12.77
C VAL A 127 10.51 1.48 -13.91
N THR A 128 10.35 2.01 -15.12
CA THR A 128 9.90 1.25 -16.30
C THR A 128 11.02 0.49 -17.00
N GLY A 129 12.28 0.82 -16.74
CA GLY A 129 13.44 0.21 -17.41
C GLY A 129 13.66 0.70 -18.85
N LEU A 130 13.18 1.91 -19.16
CA LEU A 130 13.30 2.56 -20.48
C LEU A 130 14.57 3.43 -20.61
#